data_AF-A0A959IPQ8-F1
#
_entry.id   AF-A0A959IPQ8-F1
#
_cell.length_a   1.000
_cell.length_b   1.000
_cell.length_c   1.000
_cell.angle_alpha   90.00
_cell.angle_beta   90.00
_cell.angle_gamma   90.00
#
_symmetry.space_group_name_H-M   'P 1'
#
loop_
_entity.id
_entity.type
_entity.pdbx_description
1 polymer ?
#
loop_
_entity_poly.entity_id
_entity_poly.type
_entity_poly.pdbx_seq_one_letter_code
_entity_poly.pdbx_strand_id
1 'polypeptide(L)'
;MDRPWTPTANARLTLKQLGLSATEIQEAISDYRRQVGDNSERSDQAFMRFARQTTEAPALERRLTEVLGIALDWRPPDKTLERLEAAGYHPAAIEHYRTLFVVGAREQGRALRDPGRAFFIFCSRRATRLHAPMPTDWLPRTDTLQRLVREQRLDSGRIPELIACFIHTHQGRLSPDWDRAFAAWVERAEEGRAQGSAVC
;
A
#
# COMPACT_ATOMS: atom_id res chain seq x y z
N MET A 1 31.48 -6.59 -18.99
CA MET A 1 30.76 -7.85 -19.24
C MET A 1 29.46 -7.79 -18.49
N ASP A 2 28.35 -7.56 -19.18
CA ASP A 2 27.03 -7.56 -18.54
C ASP A 2 26.62 -8.99 -18.16
N ARG A 3 26.25 -9.18 -16.89
CA ARG A 3 25.72 -10.46 -16.44
C ARG A 3 24.37 -10.69 -17.13
N PRO A 4 24.13 -11.88 -17.71
CA PRO A 4 22.84 -12.19 -18.29
C PRO A 4 21.76 -12.13 -17.19
N TRP A 5 20.66 -11.44 -17.49
CA TRP A 5 19.55 -11.33 -16.56
C TRP A 5 19.04 -12.71 -16.15
N THR A 6 18.72 -12.88 -14.86
CA THR A 6 18.15 -14.11 -14.30
C THR A 6 16.91 -13.75 -13.50
N PRO A 7 15.83 -14.58 -13.56
CA PRO A 7 14.68 -14.35 -12.70
C PRO A 7 15.06 -14.57 -11.23
N THR A 8 14.42 -13.80 -10.34
CA THR A 8 14.67 -13.93 -8.90
C THR A 8 14.21 -15.28 -8.35
N ALA A 9 14.68 -15.62 -7.15
CA ALA A 9 14.25 -16.83 -6.45
C ALA A 9 12.72 -16.89 -6.25
N ASN A 10 12.06 -15.75 -6.06
CA ASN A 10 10.62 -15.67 -5.89
C ASN A 10 9.87 -16.02 -7.18
N ALA A 11 10.36 -15.57 -8.35
CA ALA A 11 9.76 -15.91 -9.63
C ALA A 11 9.87 -17.41 -9.92
N ARG A 12 11.04 -18.02 -9.65
CA ARG A 12 11.24 -19.47 -9.82
C ARG A 12 10.40 -20.30 -8.83
N LEU A 13 10.31 -19.86 -7.57
CA LEU A 13 9.47 -20.51 -6.57
C LEU A 13 7.99 -20.47 -6.98
N THR A 14 7.53 -19.35 -7.51
CA THR A 14 6.16 -19.17 -8.01
C THR A 14 5.85 -20.17 -9.11
N LEU A 15 6.73 -20.30 -10.12
CA LEU A 15 6.57 -21.29 -11.20
C LEU A 15 6.60 -22.73 -10.69
N LYS A 16 7.47 -23.03 -9.72
CA LYS A 16 7.51 -24.35 -9.08
C LYS A 16 6.22 -24.68 -8.33
N GLN A 17 5.64 -23.71 -7.63
CA GLN A 17 4.36 -23.85 -6.94
C GLN A 17 3.20 -24.04 -7.93
N LEU A 18 3.32 -23.50 -9.15
CA LEU A 18 2.39 -23.77 -10.25
C LEU A 18 2.52 -25.16 -10.85
N GLY A 19 3.56 -25.90 -10.45
CA GLY A 19 3.78 -27.27 -10.88
C GLY A 19 4.80 -27.42 -11.99
N LEU A 20 5.49 -26.34 -12.40
CA LEU A 20 6.61 -26.48 -13.33
C LEU A 20 7.76 -27.19 -12.62
N SER A 21 8.32 -28.17 -13.31
CA SER A 21 9.57 -28.82 -12.95
C SER A 21 10.75 -27.85 -13.05
N ALA A 22 11.86 -28.22 -12.41
CA ALA A 22 13.07 -27.42 -12.48
C ALA A 22 13.62 -27.30 -13.92
N THR A 23 13.39 -28.31 -14.76
CA THR A 23 13.82 -28.34 -16.17
C THR A 23 12.99 -27.41 -17.03
N GLU A 24 11.65 -27.45 -16.91
CA GLU A 24 10.74 -26.54 -17.63
C GLU A 24 11.02 -25.07 -17.28
N ILE A 25 11.33 -24.78 -16.01
CA ILE A 25 11.72 -23.43 -15.59
C ILE A 25 13.02 -22.99 -16.27
N GLN A 26 14.01 -23.87 -16.43
CA GLN A 26 15.29 -23.53 -17.09
C GLN A 26 15.15 -23.37 -18.61
N GLU A 27 14.30 -24.17 -19.23
CA GLU A 27 13.94 -24.03 -20.65
C GLU A 27 13.23 -22.69 -20.87
N ALA A 28 12.22 -22.37 -20.07
CA ALA A 28 11.53 -21.08 -20.15
C ALA A 28 12.48 -19.88 -19.93
N ILE A 29 13.48 -19.99 -19.05
CA ILE A 29 14.51 -18.94 -18.87
C ILE A 29 15.34 -18.76 -20.14
N SER A 30 15.71 -19.87 -20.78
CA SER A 30 16.54 -19.87 -21.98
C SER A 30 15.79 -19.30 -23.17
N ASP A 31 14.53 -19.68 -23.33
CA ASP A 31 13.66 -19.18 -24.41
C ASP A 31 13.29 -17.71 -24.22
N TYR A 32 12.96 -17.30 -22.99
CA TYR A 32 12.70 -15.90 -22.68
C TYR A 32 13.90 -15.01 -23.01
N ARG A 33 15.12 -15.45 -22.68
CA ARG A 33 16.35 -14.72 -23.03
C ARG A 33 16.55 -14.62 -24.54
N ARG A 34 16.27 -15.68 -25.28
CA ARG A 34 16.37 -15.69 -26.75
C ARG A 34 15.38 -14.73 -27.38
N GLN A 35 14.18 -14.60 -26.81
CA GLN A 35 13.08 -13.80 -27.37
C GLN A 35 13.15 -12.31 -27.01
N VAL A 36 13.64 -11.97 -25.81
CA VAL A 36 13.63 -10.59 -25.27
C VAL A 36 14.73 -9.70 -25.87
N GLY A 37 15.84 -10.28 -26.37
CA GLY A 37 16.95 -9.50 -26.93
C GLY A 37 17.49 -8.41 -25.97
N ASP A 38 18.15 -7.38 -26.50
CA ASP A 38 18.63 -6.24 -25.70
C ASP A 38 17.58 -5.15 -25.42
N ASN A 39 16.44 -5.15 -26.13
CA ASN A 39 15.48 -4.03 -26.10
C ASN A 39 14.17 -4.31 -25.36
N SER A 40 13.96 -5.48 -24.76
CA SER A 40 12.70 -5.81 -24.08
C SER A 40 12.84 -5.84 -22.55
N GLU A 41 11.71 -5.63 -21.85
CA GLU A 41 11.66 -5.48 -20.39
C GLU A 41 12.14 -6.74 -19.65
N ARG A 42 13.37 -6.70 -19.13
CA ARG A 42 13.98 -7.77 -18.33
C ARG A 42 13.45 -7.74 -16.89
N SER A 43 12.15 -8.05 -16.73
CA SER A 43 11.49 -8.10 -15.42
C SER A 43 10.99 -9.50 -15.07
N ASP A 44 11.01 -9.84 -13.78
CA ASP A 44 10.42 -11.09 -13.26
C ASP A 44 8.94 -11.23 -13.66
N GLN A 45 8.25 -10.10 -13.80
CA GLN A 45 6.83 -10.04 -14.09
C GLN A 45 6.55 -10.39 -15.56
N ALA A 46 7.40 -9.94 -16.47
CA ALA A 46 7.33 -10.28 -17.89
C ALA A 46 7.77 -11.73 -18.13
N PHE A 47 8.82 -12.21 -17.45
CA PHE A 47 9.21 -13.62 -17.49
C PHE A 47 8.12 -14.57 -16.99
N MET A 48 7.48 -14.28 -15.85
CA MET A 48 6.39 -15.12 -15.36
C MET A 48 5.17 -15.08 -16.27
N ARG A 49 4.89 -13.98 -16.99
CA ARG A 49 3.83 -13.93 -18.01
C ARG A 49 4.19 -14.81 -19.20
N PHE A 50 5.42 -14.68 -19.70
CA PHE A 50 5.94 -15.52 -20.78
C PHE A 50 5.87 -17.01 -20.43
N ALA A 51 6.45 -17.42 -19.29
CA ALA A 51 6.48 -18.82 -18.87
C ALA A 51 5.06 -19.41 -18.68
N ARG A 52 4.07 -18.58 -18.33
CA ARG A 52 2.66 -19.00 -18.25
C ARG A 52 2.02 -19.17 -19.63
N GLN A 53 2.35 -18.30 -20.58
CA GLN A 53 1.79 -18.32 -21.94
C GLN A 53 2.38 -19.44 -22.80
N THR A 54 3.66 -19.77 -22.62
CA THR A 54 4.33 -20.84 -23.36
C THR A 54 4.10 -22.23 -22.77
N THR A 55 3.66 -22.31 -21.51
CA THR A 55 3.29 -23.59 -20.89
C THR A 55 1.80 -23.85 -21.12
N GLU A 56 1.45 -24.60 -22.18
CA GLU A 56 0.08 -25.06 -22.44
C GLU A 56 -0.37 -26.13 -21.44
N ALA A 57 -0.56 -25.75 -20.18
CA ALA A 57 -1.12 -26.64 -19.18
C ALA A 57 -2.45 -26.08 -18.67
N PRO A 58 -3.61 -26.63 -19.09
CA PRO A 58 -4.91 -26.36 -18.46
C PRO A 58 -4.90 -26.66 -16.95
N ALA A 59 -3.99 -27.54 -16.50
CA ALA A 59 -3.70 -27.80 -15.09
C ALA A 59 -3.00 -26.61 -14.39
N LEU A 60 -2.27 -25.78 -15.12
CA LEU A 60 -1.60 -24.58 -14.62
C LEU A 60 -2.60 -23.47 -14.29
N GLU A 61 -3.65 -23.28 -15.11
CA GLU A 61 -4.72 -22.32 -14.82
C GLU A 61 -5.57 -22.74 -13.62
N ARG A 62 -5.87 -24.05 -13.50
CA ARG A 62 -6.54 -24.59 -12.31
C ARG A 62 -5.67 -24.48 -11.06
N ARG A 63 -4.37 -24.81 -11.14
CA ARG A 63 -3.42 -24.63 -10.03
C ARG A 63 -3.08 -23.17 -9.74
N LEU A 64 -3.13 -22.26 -10.72
CA LEU A 64 -3.06 -20.81 -10.50
C LEU A 64 -4.18 -20.35 -9.57
N THR A 65 -5.37 -20.94 -9.75
CA THR A 65 -6.55 -20.65 -8.94
C THR A 65 -6.49 -21.33 -7.57
N GLU A 66 -6.06 -22.60 -7.49
CA GLU A 66 -5.99 -23.38 -6.24
C GLU A 66 -4.77 -23.08 -5.36
N VAL A 67 -3.59 -22.84 -5.96
CA VAL A 67 -2.30 -22.78 -5.25
C VAL A 67 -1.79 -21.34 -5.10
N LEU A 68 -2.07 -20.47 -6.08
CA LEU A 68 -1.60 -19.07 -6.08
C LEU A 68 -2.70 -18.02 -5.89
N GLY A 69 -3.96 -18.44 -5.92
CA GLY A 69 -5.10 -17.55 -5.77
C GLY A 69 -5.29 -17.18 -4.33
N ILE A 70 -4.97 -15.93 -3.96
CA ILE A 70 -5.65 -15.33 -2.82
C ILE A 70 -7.16 -15.40 -3.09
N ALA A 71 -7.93 -15.93 -2.12
CA ALA A 71 -9.35 -16.14 -2.28
C ALA A 71 -10.06 -14.79 -2.56
N LEU A 72 -11.14 -14.78 -3.35
CA LEU A 72 -11.88 -13.52 -3.63
C LEU A 72 -12.45 -12.88 -2.37
N ASP A 73 -12.87 -13.75 -1.46
CA ASP A 73 -13.39 -13.46 -0.13
C ASP A 73 -12.29 -13.34 0.93
N TRP A 74 -11.00 -13.46 0.53
CA TRP A 74 -9.90 -13.32 1.47
C TRP A 74 -10.01 -12.00 2.23
N ARG A 75 -9.85 -12.09 3.55
CA ARG A 75 -9.80 -10.95 4.45
C ARG A 75 -8.42 -10.84 5.10
N PRO A 76 -7.92 -9.62 5.29
CA PRO A 76 -6.74 -9.40 6.11
C PRO A 76 -6.99 -9.90 7.55
N PRO A 77 -5.95 -10.43 8.23
CA PRO A 77 -6.06 -10.79 9.63
C PRO A 77 -6.44 -9.59 10.50
N ASP A 78 -7.12 -9.82 11.62
CA ASP A 78 -7.56 -8.76 12.54
C ASP A 78 -6.41 -7.86 12.98
N LYS A 79 -5.25 -8.46 13.30
CA LYS A 79 -4.03 -7.71 13.62
C LYS A 79 -3.56 -6.77 12.51
N THR A 80 -3.81 -7.10 11.24
CA THR A 80 -3.50 -6.22 10.11
C THR A 80 -4.55 -5.11 9.98
N LEU A 81 -5.83 -5.42 10.22
CA LEU A 81 -6.92 -4.44 10.26
C LEU A 81 -6.68 -3.39 11.35
N GLU A 82 -6.46 -3.82 12.58
CA GLU A 82 -6.14 -2.96 13.72
C GLU A 82 -4.97 -2.03 13.43
N ARG A 83 -3.92 -2.55 12.78
CA ARG A 83 -2.75 -1.74 12.40
C ARG A 83 -3.06 -0.71 11.31
N LEU A 84 -3.97 -1.00 10.39
CA LEU A 84 -4.40 -0.05 9.36
C LEU A 84 -5.31 1.02 9.98
N GLU A 85 -6.25 0.64 10.83
CA GLU A 85 -7.10 1.58 11.56
C GLU A 85 -6.27 2.49 12.46
N ALA A 86 -5.33 1.92 13.22
CA ALA A 86 -4.37 2.69 14.01
C ALA A 86 -3.50 3.61 13.13
N ALA A 87 -3.25 3.26 11.87
CA ALA A 87 -2.56 4.11 10.90
C ALA A 87 -3.47 5.17 10.23
N GLY A 88 -4.74 5.24 10.63
CA GLY A 88 -5.72 6.23 10.16
C GLY A 88 -6.48 5.82 8.89
N TYR A 89 -6.50 4.54 8.52
CA TYR A 89 -7.30 4.07 7.39
C TYR A 89 -8.75 3.84 7.83
N HIS A 90 -9.69 4.43 7.08
CA HIS A 90 -11.12 4.19 7.28
C HIS A 90 -11.51 2.76 6.86
N PRO A 91 -12.42 2.05 7.55
CA PRO A 91 -12.82 0.68 7.21
C PRO A 91 -13.26 0.50 5.75
N ALA A 92 -14.03 1.44 5.20
CA ALA A 92 -14.42 1.40 3.79
C ALA A 92 -13.22 1.52 2.81
N ALA A 93 -12.16 2.24 3.21
CA ALA A 93 -10.93 2.34 2.41
C ALA A 93 -10.17 1.01 2.42
N ILE A 94 -10.11 0.37 3.60
CA ILE A 94 -9.48 -0.94 3.76
C ILE A 94 -10.20 -1.97 2.88
N GLU A 95 -11.53 -1.97 2.86
CA GLU A 95 -12.31 -2.89 2.03
C GLU A 95 -12.13 -2.62 0.52
N HIS A 96 -12.11 -1.35 0.12
CA HIS A 96 -11.80 -0.97 -1.25
C HIS A 96 -10.41 -1.47 -1.68
N TYR A 97 -9.39 -1.26 -0.83
CA TYR A 97 -8.04 -1.74 -1.10
C TYR A 97 -7.92 -3.24 -1.08
N ARG A 98 -8.66 -3.94 -0.21
CA ARG A 98 -8.69 -5.40 -0.17
C ARG A 98 -9.13 -5.94 -1.52
N THR A 99 -10.20 -5.37 -2.08
CA THR A 99 -10.70 -5.76 -3.41
C THR A 99 -9.63 -5.56 -4.49
N LEU A 100 -9.01 -4.38 -4.56
CA LEU A 100 -7.94 -4.09 -5.53
C LEU A 100 -6.71 -5.00 -5.35
N PHE A 101 -6.34 -5.28 -4.10
CA PHE A 101 -5.22 -6.14 -3.76
C PHE A 101 -5.47 -7.57 -4.22
N VAL A 102 -6.64 -8.12 -3.92
CA VAL A 102 -7.05 -9.47 -4.30
C VAL A 102 -7.07 -9.61 -5.82
N VAL A 103 -7.72 -8.68 -6.52
CA VAL A 103 -7.77 -8.69 -8.00
C VAL A 103 -6.36 -8.61 -8.60
N GLY A 104 -5.56 -7.63 -8.17
CA GLY A 104 -4.21 -7.45 -8.68
C GLY A 104 -3.26 -8.61 -8.36
N ALA A 105 -3.40 -9.24 -7.18
CA ALA A 105 -2.61 -10.42 -6.82
C ALA A 105 -2.96 -11.63 -7.69
N ARG A 106 -4.25 -11.83 -8.01
CA ARG A 106 -4.71 -12.89 -8.91
C ARG A 106 -4.24 -12.67 -10.34
N GLU A 107 -4.36 -11.46 -10.87
CA GLU A 107 -3.85 -11.11 -12.21
C GLU A 107 -2.34 -11.33 -12.31
N GLN A 108 -1.59 -10.95 -11.26
CA GLN A 108 -0.14 -11.13 -11.23
C GLN A 108 0.26 -12.60 -11.14
N GLY A 109 -0.61 -13.48 -10.64
CA GLY A 109 -0.34 -14.91 -10.45
C GLY A 109 0.88 -15.15 -9.58
N ARG A 110 1.07 -14.33 -8.53
CA ARG A 110 2.21 -14.44 -7.61
C ARG A 110 1.79 -15.14 -6.33
N ALA A 111 2.61 -16.10 -5.89
CA ALA A 111 2.45 -16.69 -4.57
C ALA A 111 2.72 -15.65 -3.49
N LEU A 112 1.71 -15.37 -2.66
CA LEU A 112 1.87 -14.52 -1.50
C LEU A 112 2.20 -15.39 -0.28
N ARG A 113 3.47 -15.39 0.14
CA ARG A 113 3.92 -16.12 1.34
C ARG A 113 3.23 -15.62 2.62
N ASP A 114 2.93 -14.32 2.67
CA ASP A 114 2.19 -13.65 3.75
C ASP A 114 1.28 -12.58 3.13
N PRO A 115 0.02 -12.93 2.80
CA PRO A 115 -0.93 -12.01 2.20
C PRO A 115 -1.25 -10.82 3.09
N GLY A 116 -1.29 -10.99 4.42
CA GLY A 116 -1.60 -9.92 5.37
C GLY A 116 -0.51 -8.85 5.41
N ARG A 117 0.77 -9.25 5.43
CA ARG A 117 1.89 -8.31 5.36
C ARG A 117 1.99 -7.63 3.99
N ALA A 118 1.78 -8.38 2.92
CA ALA A 118 1.77 -7.83 1.57
C ALA A 118 0.65 -6.79 1.40
N PHE A 119 -0.53 -7.07 1.95
CA PHE A 119 -1.66 -6.14 1.95
C PHE A 119 -1.37 -4.86 2.74
N PHE A 120 -0.78 -4.98 3.94
CA PHE A 120 -0.38 -3.80 4.71
C PHE A 120 0.59 -2.89 3.94
N ILE A 121 1.59 -3.49 3.26
CA ILE A 121 2.54 -2.75 2.41
C ILE A 121 1.83 -2.16 1.19
N PHE A 122 0.89 -2.89 0.61
CA PHE A 122 0.09 -2.43 -0.54
C PHE A 122 -0.74 -1.19 -0.21
N CYS A 123 -1.34 -1.15 0.99
CA CYS A 123 -2.04 0.01 1.52
C CYS A 123 -1.07 1.15 1.83
N SER A 124 0.04 0.88 2.54
CA SER A 124 0.99 1.93 2.95
C SER A 124 1.69 2.64 1.78
N ARG A 125 1.80 1.98 0.63
CA ARG A 125 2.35 2.58 -0.61
C ARG A 125 1.33 3.38 -1.42
N ARG A 126 0.04 3.36 -1.05
CA ARG A 126 -1.01 4.13 -1.73
C ARG A 126 -1.44 5.31 -0.87
N ALA A 127 -1.31 6.50 -1.45
CA ALA A 127 -1.55 7.77 -0.77
C ALA A 127 -3.03 8.07 -0.48
N THR A 128 -3.97 7.31 -1.05
CA THR A 128 -5.41 7.51 -0.87
C THR A 128 -5.87 6.94 0.47
N ARG A 129 -5.48 7.58 1.58
CA ARG A 129 -6.39 7.54 2.73
C ARG A 129 -7.69 8.17 2.23
N LEU A 130 -8.80 7.43 2.23
CA LEU A 130 -10.05 7.99 1.76
C LEU A 130 -10.36 9.22 2.60
N HIS A 131 -10.81 10.28 1.93
CA HIS A 131 -11.26 11.47 2.60
C HIS A 131 -12.43 11.09 3.51
N ALA A 132 -12.21 11.16 4.82
CA ALA A 132 -13.22 10.85 5.83
C ALA A 132 -13.66 12.14 6.52
N PRO A 133 -14.92 12.24 6.96
CA PRO A 133 -15.33 13.30 7.86
C PRO A 133 -14.51 13.23 9.16
N MET A 134 -14.45 14.36 9.88
CA MET A 134 -13.79 14.40 11.18
C MET A 134 -14.58 13.53 12.19
N PRO A 135 -13.94 12.57 12.88
CA PRO A 135 -14.58 11.85 13.97
C PRO A 135 -15.10 12.79 15.06
N THR A 136 -16.22 12.44 15.69
CA THR A 136 -16.86 13.27 16.73
C THR A 136 -15.97 13.49 17.96
N ASP A 137 -15.11 12.53 18.24
CA ASP A 137 -14.14 12.47 19.34
C ASP A 137 -12.70 12.68 18.84
N TRP A 138 -12.53 13.26 17.65
CA TRP A 138 -11.21 13.43 17.06
C TRP A 138 -10.32 14.31 17.94
N LEU A 139 -9.13 13.79 18.23
CA LEU A 139 -8.02 14.51 18.83
C LEU A 139 -6.76 14.24 18.01
N PRO A 140 -5.83 15.22 17.91
CA PRO A 140 -4.56 14.99 17.27
C PRO A 140 -3.75 13.93 18.03
N ARG A 141 -3.03 13.09 17.29
CA ARG A 141 -2.13 12.10 17.90
C ARG A 141 -1.07 12.77 18.75
N THR A 142 -0.66 12.08 19.81
CA THR A 142 0.42 12.53 20.71
C THR A 142 1.71 12.85 19.95
N ASP A 143 2.08 12.05 18.94
CA ASP A 143 3.27 12.29 18.11
C ASP A 143 3.16 13.60 17.32
N THR A 144 1.98 13.92 16.81
CA THR A 144 1.71 15.18 16.09
C THR A 144 1.85 16.37 17.04
N LEU A 145 1.29 16.28 18.24
CA LEU A 145 1.41 17.34 19.27
C LEU A 145 2.86 17.53 19.72
N GLN A 146 3.58 16.43 19.99
CA GLN A 146 4.99 16.51 20.37
C GLN A 146 5.84 17.17 19.29
N ARG A 147 5.56 16.87 18.02
CA ARG A 147 6.23 17.50 16.87
C ARG A 147 5.96 19.00 16.82
N LEU A 148 4.70 19.43 16.94
CA LEU A 148 4.33 20.85 16.95
C LEU A 148 5.02 21.61 18.09
N VAL A 149 5.09 21.05 19.30
CA VAL A 149 5.76 21.69 20.44
C VAL A 149 7.27 21.73 20.27
N ARG A 150 7.90 20.62 19.88
CA ARG A 150 9.38 20.51 19.83
C ARG A 150 9.99 21.17 18.61
N GLU A 151 9.40 20.94 17.44
CA GLU A 151 9.98 21.36 16.17
C GLU A 151 9.46 22.74 15.75
N GLN A 152 8.18 23.02 16.00
CA GLN A 152 7.54 24.27 15.59
C GLN A 152 7.38 25.27 16.74
N ARG A 153 7.91 24.95 17.92
CA ARG A 153 7.90 25.80 19.12
C ARG A 153 6.50 26.28 19.51
N LEU A 154 5.48 25.47 19.23
CA LEU A 154 4.12 25.77 19.62
C LEU A 154 4.01 25.83 21.16
N ASP A 155 3.40 26.90 21.67
CA ASP A 155 3.07 27.00 23.09
C ASP A 155 2.05 25.92 23.47
N SER A 156 2.44 25.04 24.40
CA SER A 156 1.62 23.94 24.87
C SER A 156 0.31 24.42 25.52
N GLY A 157 0.29 25.63 26.09
CA GLY A 157 -0.91 26.23 26.65
C GLY A 157 -2.00 26.53 25.62
N ARG A 158 -1.64 26.69 24.34
CA ARG A 158 -2.57 27.02 23.25
C ARG A 158 -3.13 25.81 22.52
N ILE A 159 -2.58 24.62 22.76
CA ILE A 159 -3.03 23.38 22.11
C ILE A 159 -4.55 23.17 22.27
N PRO A 160 -5.16 23.32 23.46
CA PRO A 160 -6.60 23.10 23.62
C PRO A 160 -7.44 24.06 22.77
N GLU A 161 -7.06 25.34 22.72
CA GLU A 161 -7.75 26.37 21.94
C GLU A 161 -7.63 26.11 20.43
N LEU A 162 -6.44 25.73 19.96
CA LEU A 162 -6.19 25.42 18.56
C LEU A 162 -6.95 24.18 18.09
N ILE A 163 -7.02 23.14 18.93
CA ILE A 163 -7.84 21.95 18.65
C ILE A 163 -9.31 22.35 18.52
N ALA A 164 -9.83 23.16 19.46
CA ALA A 164 -11.21 23.63 19.42
C ALA A 164 -11.50 24.46 18.16
N CYS A 165 -10.64 25.43 17.81
CA CYS A 165 -10.85 26.24 16.60
C CYS A 165 -10.72 25.39 15.32
N PHE A 166 -9.80 24.43 15.28
CA PHE A 166 -9.65 23.52 14.14
C PHE A 166 -10.89 22.65 13.94
N ILE A 167 -11.39 22.03 15.01
CA ILE A 167 -12.62 21.22 14.94
C ILE A 167 -13.77 22.07 14.44
N HIS A 168 -13.98 23.25 15.02
CA HIS A 168 -15.06 24.16 14.60
C HIS A 168 -14.97 24.55 13.12
N THR A 169 -13.78 24.94 12.65
CA THR A 169 -13.58 25.40 11.26
C THR A 169 -13.60 24.30 10.21
N HIS A 170 -13.35 23.05 10.62
CA HIS A 170 -13.25 21.90 9.73
C HIS A 170 -14.39 20.89 9.93
N GLN A 171 -15.41 21.24 10.71
CA GLN A 171 -16.67 20.50 10.77
C GLN A 171 -17.26 20.33 9.36
N GLY A 172 -17.64 19.10 9.03
CA GLY A 172 -18.22 18.76 7.71
C GLY A 172 -17.22 18.70 6.55
N ARG A 173 -15.93 18.99 6.76
CA ARG A 173 -14.90 18.78 5.73
C ARG A 173 -14.47 17.32 5.70
N LEU A 174 -13.90 16.92 4.57
CA LEU A 174 -13.34 15.58 4.39
C LEU A 174 -11.82 15.67 4.27
N SER A 175 -11.10 14.95 5.11
CA SER A 175 -9.64 14.89 5.08
C SER A 175 -9.16 13.45 4.97
N PRO A 176 -8.09 13.18 4.19
CA PRO A 176 -7.44 11.88 4.18
C PRO A 176 -6.55 11.70 5.43
N ASP A 177 -6.19 12.79 6.11
CA ASP A 177 -5.34 12.79 7.30
C ASP A 177 -5.62 14.04 8.13
N TRP A 178 -6.40 13.89 9.21
CA TRP A 178 -6.74 14.99 10.09
C TRP A 178 -5.55 15.50 10.90
N ASP A 179 -4.59 14.65 11.27
CA ASP A 179 -3.37 15.06 11.98
C ASP A 179 -2.48 15.95 11.10
N ARG A 180 -2.32 15.56 9.83
CA ARG A 180 -1.58 16.37 8.85
C ARG A 180 -2.30 17.67 8.52
N ALA A 181 -3.62 17.62 8.35
CA ALA A 181 -4.44 18.80 8.11
C ALA A 181 -4.35 19.79 9.28
N PHE A 182 -4.37 19.27 10.52
CA PHE A 182 -4.20 20.07 11.73
C PHE A 182 -2.82 20.71 11.79
N ALA A 183 -1.74 19.94 11.61
CA ALA A 183 -0.38 20.48 11.64
C ALA A 183 -0.19 21.60 10.59
N ALA A 184 -0.64 21.38 9.35
CA ALA A 184 -0.55 22.39 8.29
C ALA A 184 -1.49 23.58 8.50
N TRP A 185 -2.57 23.43 9.27
CA TRP A 185 -3.43 24.53 9.67
C TRP A 185 -2.79 25.39 10.77
N VAL A 186 -2.19 24.75 11.77
CA VAL A 186 -1.44 25.43 12.84
C VAL A 186 -0.27 26.21 12.27
N GLU A 187 0.52 25.62 11.36
CA GLU A 187 1.63 26.31 10.69
C GLU A 187 1.17 27.61 10.03
N ARG A 188 0.08 27.57 9.26
CA ARG A 188 -0.50 28.75 8.59
C ARG A 188 -1.06 29.77 9.57
N ALA A 189 -1.67 29.31 10.68
CA ALA A 189 -2.21 30.20 11.70
C ALA A 189 -1.08 30.97 12.42
N GLU A 190 0.04 30.30 12.72
CA GLU A 190 1.21 30.93 13.35
C GLU A 190 1.96 31.86 12.38
N GLU A 191 2.08 31.49 11.10
CA GLU A 191 2.62 32.36 10.04
C GLU A 191 1.76 33.62 9.85
N GLY A 192 0.43 33.47 9.86
CA GLY A 192 -0.51 34.60 9.80
C GLY A 192 -0.40 35.52 11.00
N ARG A 193 -0.16 34.96 12.19
CA ARG A 193 0.04 35.72 13.44
C ARG A 193 1.33 36.54 13.43
N ALA A 194 2.42 35.98 12.92
CA ALA A 194 3.67 36.71 12.72
C ALA A 194 3.50 37.92 11.78
N GLN A 195 2.47 37.90 10.91
CA GLN A 195 2.12 38.95 9.98
C GLN A 195 0.93 39.82 10.44
N GLY A 196 0.44 39.64 11.68
CA GLY A 196 -0.64 40.44 12.26
C GLY A 196 -2.06 40.08 11.81
N SER A 197 -2.25 38.95 11.13
CA SER A 197 -3.57 38.43 10.75
C SER A 197 -4.02 37.37 11.76
N ALA A 198 -5.12 37.64 12.45
CA ALA A 198 -5.71 36.69 13.39
C ALA A 198 -6.40 35.55 12.62
N VAL A 199 -5.88 34.34 12.74
CA VAL A 199 -6.61 33.11 12.39
C VAL A 199 -7.10 32.53 13.71
N CYS A 200 -8.30 32.99 14.10
CA CYS A 200 -8.82 32.95 15.46
C CYS A 200 -7.98 33.85 16.42
#